data_AF-A0A2V8X022-F1
#
_entry.id   AF-A0A2V8X022-F1
#
_cell.length_a   1.000
_cell.length_b   1.000
_cell.length_c   1.000
_cell.angle_alpha   90.00
_cell.angle_beta   90.00
_cell.angle_gamma   90.00
#
_symmetry.space_group_name_H-M   'P 1'
#
loop_
_entity.id
_entity.type
_entity.pdbx_description
1 polymer ?
#
loop_
_entity_poly.entity_id
_entity_poly.type
_entity_poly.pdbx_seq_one_letter_code
_entity_poly.pdbx_strand_id
1 'polypeptide(L)'
;MKRYLSVVLFGLLSALATLAHPNLVKVRLRVILVDQELSQKPVPFFLVSLKCAGKATEVKTSLEGTAEAQLPPGRCAVSSEKPAELGGKRFSWNIQVSLSGGEQNIDLTNDNAKVEEIPAPASAAKAASNDLTEHFKRLKNTVVTVRSESGHGTGFFVDAKGLILTNQHVVGNSEYLAVQFDRTHKIAAKLIAADPQKDVALLSVNIAALPNASPAPLYRAGAGRTPVQEGERVFTIGSPLSLDKIITTGIVSKVEPHTIMSDININPGNSGGPLFNGAGQVIGLTTFGTRGEDGPGVSGIVRIEEALALLEQNRAKATGTPPPGALLPVEPLTSYPIEGLKEALRAEKYDPRPYYFAAGDFNIALSTPPLDYREQEERRLQAEREHKKRNKKQQAAEENTGNSDEPKEWEEEAGAHPAVFGIYVMPKAKEGFGSAFGRSFSLNSAAKLKFKTDFQTMKLFCGDKEVEPIHPGRVPVTVSVQNRLVKMDDSTYKGIYLYSPDAVKPGCGQVKLEIYSSKGGDPTVKAFDEKTVQHVWADFDAFRRAQATAVQAASAAKP
;
A
#
# COMPACT_ATOMS: atom_id res chain seq x y z
N MET A 1 86.64 -57.13 26.15
CA MET A 1 86.75 -58.55 26.55
C MET A 1 85.62 -59.34 25.91
N LYS A 2 85.96 -60.42 25.18
CA LYS A 2 85.13 -61.60 24.78
C LYS A 2 83.77 -61.32 24.12
N ARG A 3 83.60 -61.58 22.81
CA ARG A 3 83.47 -62.88 22.10
C ARG A 3 82.05 -63.49 22.15
N TYR A 4 81.61 -63.89 20.95
CA TYR A 4 80.77 -65.03 20.56
C TYR A 4 79.33 -64.81 20.03
N LEU A 5 79.28 -65.11 18.73
CA LEU A 5 78.25 -65.62 17.83
C LEU A 5 77.40 -66.80 18.38
N SER A 6 76.11 -66.87 18.01
CA SER A 6 75.30 -68.08 17.65
C SER A 6 73.83 -67.64 17.39
N VAL A 7 73.22 -67.74 16.20
CA VAL A 7 72.70 -68.90 15.42
C VAL A 7 71.17 -69.14 15.64
N VAL A 8 70.40 -68.87 14.55
CA VAL A 8 69.25 -69.60 13.95
C VAL A 8 67.81 -69.53 14.53
N LEU A 9 66.97 -68.79 13.78
CA LEU A 9 65.69 -69.12 13.09
C LEU A 9 64.60 -69.98 13.77
N PHE A 10 63.36 -69.44 13.88
CA PHE A 10 62.11 -70.10 13.45
C PHE A 10 60.89 -69.13 13.48
N GLY A 11 60.03 -69.18 12.46
CA GLY A 11 58.59 -68.90 12.58
C GLY A 11 58.02 -67.63 11.94
N LEU A 12 57.43 -67.78 10.75
CA LEU A 12 56.45 -66.86 10.13
C LEU A 12 55.28 -66.55 11.08
N LEU A 13 54.79 -65.30 11.08
CA LEU A 13 53.35 -64.99 10.98
C LEU A 13 53.07 -63.49 10.67
N SER A 14 52.34 -63.26 9.57
CA SER A 14 51.48 -62.09 9.29
C SER A 14 52.07 -60.67 9.36
N ALA A 15 52.48 -60.15 8.19
CA ALA A 15 52.56 -58.71 7.94
C ALA A 15 51.15 -58.13 7.79
N LEU A 16 50.59 -57.59 8.87
CA LEU A 16 49.55 -56.56 8.81
C LEU A 16 50.27 -55.21 8.68
N ALA A 17 50.42 -54.74 7.44
CA ALA A 17 50.75 -53.34 7.22
C ALA A 17 49.59 -52.50 7.73
N THR A 18 49.75 -51.90 8.91
CA THR A 18 48.92 -50.80 9.39
C THR A 18 49.11 -49.64 8.41
N LEU A 19 48.18 -49.50 7.46
CA LEU A 19 48.03 -48.29 6.67
C LEU A 19 47.85 -47.12 7.63
N ALA A 20 48.85 -46.24 7.68
CA ALA A 20 48.75 -44.97 8.38
C ALA A 20 47.54 -44.21 7.82
N HIS A 21 46.53 -43.96 8.66
CA HIS A 21 45.41 -43.11 8.28
C HIS A 21 45.95 -41.68 8.17
N PRO A 22 45.79 -40.98 7.03
CA PRO A 22 46.18 -39.58 6.95
C PRO A 22 45.34 -38.80 7.96
N ASN A 23 45.98 -37.98 8.81
CA ASN A 23 45.29 -37.01 9.66
C ASN A 23 44.51 -36.03 8.75
N LEU A 24 43.23 -36.28 8.50
CA LEU A 24 42.39 -35.41 7.68
C LEU A 24 41.91 -34.21 8.49
N VAL A 25 41.89 -33.04 7.85
CA VAL A 25 41.34 -31.79 8.36
C VAL A 25 39.87 -31.73 7.97
N LYS A 26 38.98 -31.45 8.94
CA LYS A 26 37.57 -31.19 8.66
C LYS A 26 37.43 -29.77 8.13
N VAL A 27 36.82 -29.62 6.96
CA VAL A 27 36.65 -28.32 6.30
C VAL A 27 35.17 -28.04 6.16
N ARG A 28 34.75 -26.85 6.60
CA ARG A 28 33.43 -26.30 6.31
C ARG A 28 33.58 -25.17 5.29
N LEU A 29 33.01 -25.37 4.12
CA LEU A 29 33.00 -24.43 3.02
C LEU A 29 31.67 -23.66 3.05
N ARG A 30 31.71 -22.33 2.86
CA ARG A 30 30.53 -21.50 2.65
C ARG A 30 30.69 -20.68 1.39
N VAL A 31 29.63 -20.61 0.57
CA VAL A 31 29.58 -19.79 -0.63
C VAL A 31 28.45 -18.79 -0.47
N ILE A 32 28.80 -17.51 -0.37
CA ILE A 32 27.85 -16.44 -0.08
C ILE A 32 28.20 -15.19 -0.85
N LEU A 33 27.19 -14.61 -1.51
CA LEU A 33 27.34 -13.39 -2.28
C LEU A 33 26.49 -12.27 -1.66
N VAL A 34 26.96 -11.04 -1.74
CA VAL A 34 26.24 -9.84 -1.30
C VAL A 34 25.71 -9.10 -2.53
N ASP A 35 24.42 -8.75 -2.51
CA ASP A 35 23.78 -7.95 -3.56
C ASP A 35 24.02 -6.44 -3.40
N GLN A 36 23.44 -5.63 -4.28
CA GLN A 36 23.65 -4.17 -4.28
C GLN A 36 22.98 -3.50 -3.07
N GLU A 37 22.00 -4.17 -2.47
CA GLU A 37 21.24 -3.78 -1.29
C GLU A 37 21.89 -4.29 0.01
N LEU A 38 23.14 -4.77 -0.06
CA LEU A 38 23.92 -5.29 1.07
C LEU A 38 23.30 -6.53 1.74
N SER A 39 22.41 -7.24 1.05
CA SER A 39 21.81 -8.47 1.54
C SER A 39 22.67 -9.68 1.18
N GLN A 40 22.91 -10.55 2.16
CA GLN A 40 23.64 -11.79 1.96
C GLN A 40 22.76 -12.87 1.29
N LYS A 41 23.27 -13.47 0.23
CA LYS A 41 22.64 -14.52 -0.57
C LYS A 41 23.51 -15.77 -0.56
N PRO A 42 23.13 -16.84 0.17
CA PRO A 42 23.82 -18.12 0.05
C PRO A 42 23.69 -18.66 -1.38
N VAL A 43 24.72 -19.33 -1.90
CA VAL A 43 24.70 -19.91 -3.24
C VAL A 43 24.44 -21.42 -3.14
N PRO A 44 23.19 -21.89 -3.34
CA PRO A 44 22.85 -23.28 -3.15
C PRO A 44 23.31 -24.16 -4.30
N PHE A 45 23.56 -25.44 -4.02
CA PHE A 45 23.86 -26.46 -5.03
C PHE A 45 25.07 -26.17 -5.93
N PHE A 46 25.99 -25.34 -5.45
CA PHE A 46 27.18 -24.87 -6.17
C PHE A 46 28.31 -25.89 -6.05
N LEU A 47 28.96 -26.20 -7.17
CA LEU A 47 30.07 -27.15 -7.24
C LEU A 47 31.41 -26.45 -7.03
N VAL A 48 32.17 -26.94 -6.06
CA VAL A 48 33.50 -26.45 -5.72
C VAL A 48 34.50 -27.60 -5.68
N SER A 49 35.61 -27.43 -6.39
CA SER A 49 36.72 -28.37 -6.47
C SER A 49 37.83 -27.96 -5.50
N LEU A 50 38.17 -28.87 -4.59
CA LEU A 50 39.18 -28.73 -3.54
C LEU A 50 40.34 -29.68 -3.87
N LYS A 51 41.47 -29.15 -4.35
CA LYS A 51 42.65 -29.94 -4.71
C LYS A 51 43.77 -29.78 -3.68
N CYS A 52 43.94 -30.78 -2.83
CA CYS A 52 44.95 -30.81 -1.76
C CYS A 52 45.95 -31.95 -1.99
N ALA A 53 47.25 -31.67 -1.87
CA ALA A 53 48.30 -32.70 -2.01
C ALA A 53 48.17 -33.59 -3.26
N GLY A 54 47.71 -33.02 -4.38
CA GLY A 54 47.50 -33.72 -5.65
C GLY A 54 46.15 -34.44 -5.80
N LYS A 55 45.36 -34.60 -4.73
CA LYS A 55 44.02 -35.21 -4.77
C LYS A 55 42.94 -34.14 -4.90
N ALA A 56 42.08 -34.27 -5.91
CA ALA A 56 40.91 -33.42 -6.09
C ALA A 56 39.69 -34.04 -5.40
N THR A 57 38.95 -33.23 -4.65
CA THR A 57 37.69 -33.56 -4.00
C THR A 57 36.67 -32.52 -4.41
N GLU A 58 35.53 -32.94 -4.95
CA GLU A 58 34.42 -32.04 -5.27
C GLU A 58 33.39 -32.04 -4.17
N VAL A 59 32.87 -30.85 -3.86
CA VAL A 59 31.75 -30.67 -2.93
C VAL A 59 30.67 -29.83 -3.57
N LYS A 60 29.42 -30.10 -3.17
CA LYS A 60 28.24 -29.37 -3.59
C LYS A 60 27.60 -28.71 -2.37
N THR A 61 27.30 -27.41 -2.46
CA THR A 61 26.67 -26.69 -1.34
C THR A 61 25.21 -27.09 -1.10
N SER A 62 24.77 -26.98 0.14
CA SER A 62 23.39 -27.14 0.62
C SER A 62 22.51 -25.93 0.23
N LEU A 63 21.22 -25.93 0.60
CA LEU A 63 20.33 -24.76 0.45
C LEU A 63 20.85 -23.51 1.16
N GLU A 64 21.65 -23.68 2.22
CA GLU A 64 22.25 -22.58 3.00
C GLU A 64 23.62 -22.14 2.43
N GLY A 65 24.03 -22.67 1.28
CA GLY A 65 25.30 -22.34 0.65
C GLY A 65 26.52 -22.96 1.35
N THR A 66 26.34 -24.00 2.16
CA THR A 66 27.41 -24.65 2.93
C THR A 66 27.73 -26.07 2.45
N ALA A 67 28.97 -26.51 2.59
CA ALA A 67 29.40 -27.89 2.35
C ALA A 67 30.48 -28.32 3.36
N GLU A 68 30.57 -29.62 3.65
CA GLU A 68 31.63 -30.17 4.52
C GLU A 68 32.49 -31.18 3.76
N ALA A 69 33.81 -31.18 4.02
CA ALA A 69 34.77 -32.10 3.44
C ALA A 69 35.82 -32.55 4.46
N GLN A 70 36.46 -33.69 4.22
CA GLN A 70 37.66 -34.11 4.94
C GLN A 70 38.84 -34.16 3.97
N LEU A 71 39.86 -33.34 4.21
CA LEU A 71 40.96 -33.12 3.28
C LEU A 71 42.33 -33.32 3.95
N PRO A 72 43.35 -33.76 3.22
CA PRO A 72 44.70 -33.85 3.77
C PRO A 72 45.24 -32.43 4.08
N PRO A 73 46.03 -32.27 5.15
CA PRO A 73 46.65 -30.99 5.50
C PRO A 73 47.67 -30.57 4.44
N GLY A 74 47.90 -29.27 4.32
CA GLY A 74 48.81 -28.67 3.36
C GLY A 74 48.14 -27.61 2.48
N ARG A 75 48.82 -27.23 1.40
CA ARG A 75 48.32 -26.24 0.44
C ARG A 75 47.26 -26.87 -0.46
N CYS A 76 46.12 -26.20 -0.54
CA CYS A 76 44.96 -26.62 -1.31
C CYS A 76 44.54 -25.53 -2.29
N ALA A 77 44.30 -25.91 -3.53
CA ALA A 77 43.63 -25.06 -4.51
C ALA A 77 42.11 -25.22 -4.35
N VAL A 78 41.40 -24.11 -4.18
CA VAL A 78 39.93 -24.07 -4.15
C VAL A 78 39.47 -23.37 -5.41
N SER A 79 38.70 -24.07 -6.23
CA SER A 79 38.24 -23.55 -7.52
C SER A 79 36.77 -23.84 -7.78
N SER A 80 36.09 -22.91 -8.43
CA SER A 80 34.73 -23.10 -8.93
C SER A 80 34.77 -23.56 -10.39
N GLU A 81 34.05 -24.63 -10.73
CA GLU A 81 33.97 -25.11 -12.12
C GLU A 81 33.17 -24.17 -13.03
N LYS A 82 32.09 -23.60 -12.51
CA LYS A 82 31.23 -22.63 -13.18
C LYS A 82 31.09 -21.38 -12.33
N PRO A 83 30.97 -20.19 -12.92
CA PRO A 83 30.76 -18.98 -12.14
C PRO A 83 29.37 -19.00 -11.49
N ALA A 84 29.27 -18.47 -10.27
CA ALA A 84 27.99 -18.10 -9.67
C ALA A 84 27.53 -16.76 -10.26
N GLU A 85 26.23 -16.58 -10.47
CA GLU A 85 25.67 -15.34 -11.03
C GLU A 85 24.81 -14.62 -10.00
N LEU A 86 25.08 -13.32 -9.78
CA LEU A 86 24.27 -12.44 -8.94
C LEU A 86 24.37 -11.01 -9.47
N GLY A 87 23.22 -10.35 -9.65
CA GLY A 87 23.18 -8.92 -10.00
C GLY A 87 23.92 -8.54 -11.28
N GLY A 88 23.86 -9.39 -12.32
CA GLY A 88 24.54 -9.14 -13.61
C GLY A 88 26.05 -9.36 -13.59
N LYS A 89 26.59 -9.99 -12.54
CA LYS A 89 28.01 -10.32 -12.41
C LYS A 89 28.19 -11.84 -12.26
N ARG A 90 29.30 -12.34 -12.79
CA ARG A 90 29.81 -13.71 -12.64
C ARG A 90 30.93 -13.72 -11.62
N PHE A 91 30.81 -14.58 -10.63
CA PHE A 91 31.78 -14.77 -9.55
C PHE A 91 32.43 -16.13 -9.73
N SER A 92 33.74 -16.15 -9.90
CA SER A 92 34.52 -17.37 -10.01
C SER A 92 35.66 -17.35 -9.00
N TRP A 93 35.97 -18.51 -8.42
CA TRP A 93 37.01 -18.64 -7.40
C TRP A 93 38.12 -19.52 -7.93
N ASN A 94 39.36 -19.08 -7.67
CA ASN A 94 40.57 -19.87 -7.84
C ASN A 94 41.60 -19.37 -6.81
N ILE A 95 41.45 -19.82 -5.58
CA ILE A 95 42.23 -19.34 -4.43
C ILE A 95 43.09 -20.46 -3.85
N GLN A 96 44.17 -20.09 -3.17
CA GLN A 96 45.02 -21.02 -2.43
C GLN A 96 44.75 -20.88 -0.94
N VAL A 97 44.49 -21.99 -0.27
CA VAL A 97 44.30 -22.06 1.19
C VAL A 97 45.30 -23.04 1.80
N SER A 98 45.74 -22.80 3.02
CA SER A 98 46.61 -23.71 3.77
C SER A 98 45.81 -24.37 4.88
N LEU A 99 45.65 -25.70 4.82
CA LEU A 99 44.93 -26.47 5.83
C LEU A 99 45.90 -27.05 6.86
N SER A 100 45.62 -26.86 8.15
CA SER A 100 46.44 -27.40 9.24
C SER A 100 45.58 -27.74 10.46
N GLY A 101 45.53 -29.02 10.85
CA GLY A 101 44.80 -29.52 12.03
C GLY A 101 43.32 -29.11 12.09
N GLY A 102 42.63 -29.47 13.18
CA GLY A 102 41.32 -28.92 13.56
C GLY A 102 40.19 -28.93 12.51
N GLU A 103 39.14 -28.16 12.81
CA GLU A 103 38.10 -27.76 11.84
C GLU A 103 38.49 -26.41 11.24
N GLN A 104 38.42 -26.27 9.92
CA GLN A 104 38.80 -25.07 9.17
C GLN A 104 37.62 -24.56 8.33
N ASN A 105 37.43 -23.25 8.29
CA ASN A 105 36.39 -22.62 7.47
C ASN A 105 37.00 -22.01 6.20
N ILE A 106 36.34 -22.22 5.07
CA ILE A 106 36.68 -21.58 3.79
C ILE A 106 35.45 -20.83 3.30
N ASP A 107 35.52 -19.51 3.22
CA ASP A 107 34.44 -18.68 2.73
C ASP A 107 34.76 -18.20 1.31
N LEU A 108 33.86 -18.48 0.36
CA LEU A 108 33.88 -17.95 -1.00
C LEU A 108 32.88 -16.80 -1.07
N THR A 109 33.41 -15.58 -1.18
CA THR A 109 32.65 -14.31 -1.10
C THR A 109 32.92 -13.42 -2.31
N ASN A 110 32.21 -12.29 -2.41
CA ASN A 110 32.50 -11.25 -3.41
C ASN A 110 33.97 -10.80 -3.35
N ASP A 111 34.55 -10.72 -2.16
CA ASP A 111 35.88 -10.12 -1.92
C ASP A 111 37.04 -10.97 -2.43
N ASN A 112 36.85 -12.28 -2.53
CA ASN A 112 37.87 -13.22 -3.00
C ASN A 112 37.50 -13.92 -4.32
N ALA A 113 36.43 -13.45 -4.98
CA ALA A 113 36.04 -13.88 -6.31
C ALA A 113 36.77 -13.06 -7.38
N LYS A 114 37.13 -13.72 -8.48
CA LYS A 114 37.29 -13.05 -9.76
C LYS A 114 35.89 -12.72 -10.29
N VAL A 115 35.61 -11.43 -10.36
CA VAL A 115 34.32 -10.88 -10.81
C VAL A 115 34.43 -10.50 -12.28
N GLU A 116 33.56 -11.08 -13.10
CA GLU A 116 33.37 -10.69 -14.49
C GLU A 116 31.98 -10.08 -14.62
N GLU A 117 31.89 -8.87 -15.16
CA GLU A 117 30.59 -8.32 -15.54
C GLU A 117 30.03 -9.17 -16.67
N ILE A 118 28.79 -9.63 -16.53
CA ILE A 118 28.07 -10.22 -17.66
C ILE A 118 27.87 -9.05 -18.62
N PRO A 119 28.40 -9.09 -19.87
CA PRO A 119 28.18 -8.02 -20.82
C PRO A 119 26.69 -7.97 -21.16
N ALA A 120 25.93 -7.22 -20.38
CA ALA A 120 24.63 -6.76 -20.81
C ALA A 120 24.91 -5.84 -22.01
N PRO A 121 24.17 -5.95 -23.12
CA PRO A 121 24.24 -4.92 -24.14
C PRO A 121 23.91 -3.59 -23.44
N ALA A 122 24.91 -2.72 -23.30
CA ALA A 122 24.78 -1.41 -22.62
C ALA A 122 23.71 -0.52 -23.27
N SER A 123 23.21 -0.92 -24.44
CA SER A 123 22.02 -0.40 -25.10
C SER A 123 20.71 -0.74 -24.36
N ALA A 124 20.51 -1.97 -23.86
CA ALA A 124 19.21 -2.42 -23.36
C ALA A 124 18.83 -1.88 -21.96
N ALA A 125 19.78 -1.76 -21.02
CA ALA A 125 19.46 -1.23 -19.69
C ALA A 125 19.23 0.29 -19.69
N LYS A 126 19.98 1.02 -20.53
CA LYS A 126 19.78 2.47 -20.76
C LYS A 126 18.60 2.75 -21.68
N ALA A 127 18.31 1.88 -22.66
CA ALA A 127 17.10 1.97 -23.48
C ALA A 127 15.86 1.63 -22.65
N ALA A 128 15.86 0.59 -21.80
CA ALA A 128 14.69 0.24 -20.98
C ALA A 128 14.41 1.24 -19.85
N SER A 129 15.42 1.91 -19.29
CA SER A 129 15.23 2.97 -18.28
C SER A 129 14.83 4.31 -18.91
N ASN A 130 15.39 4.65 -20.09
CA ASN A 130 14.94 5.79 -20.88
C ASN A 130 13.51 5.56 -21.40
N ASP A 131 13.16 4.33 -21.77
CA ASP A 131 11.85 3.94 -22.28
C ASP A 131 10.74 4.07 -21.21
N LEU A 132 10.96 3.60 -19.98
CA LEU A 132 9.96 3.77 -18.91
C LEU A 132 9.74 5.24 -18.52
N THR A 133 10.81 6.04 -18.52
CA THR A 133 10.70 7.48 -18.23
C THR A 133 9.88 8.21 -19.30
N GLU A 134 10.14 7.92 -20.57
CA GLU A 134 9.39 8.49 -21.68
C GLU A 134 7.95 7.95 -21.73
N HIS A 135 7.76 6.67 -21.46
CA HIS A 135 6.43 6.07 -21.27
C HIS A 135 5.66 6.78 -20.17
N PHE A 136 6.25 7.00 -19.01
CA PHE A 136 5.59 7.71 -17.92
C PHE A 136 5.22 9.14 -18.31
N LYS A 137 6.14 9.92 -18.89
CA LYS A 137 5.86 11.30 -19.33
C LYS A 137 4.71 11.35 -20.34
N ARG A 138 4.67 10.42 -21.29
CA ARG A 138 3.64 10.34 -22.34
C ARG A 138 2.30 9.86 -21.82
N LEU A 139 2.29 8.84 -20.96
CA LEU A 139 1.09 8.10 -20.56
C LEU A 139 0.47 8.58 -19.25
N LYS A 140 1.19 9.32 -18.39
CA LYS A 140 0.62 9.81 -17.13
C LYS A 140 -0.65 10.64 -17.34
N ASN A 141 -0.76 11.40 -18.43
CA ASN A 141 -1.93 12.21 -18.73
C ASN A 141 -3.12 11.41 -19.30
N THR A 142 -2.98 10.10 -19.43
CA THR A 142 -4.10 9.21 -19.76
C THR A 142 -4.79 8.68 -18.51
N VAL A 143 -4.16 8.85 -17.34
CA VAL A 143 -4.57 8.25 -16.05
C VAL A 143 -5.17 9.29 -15.13
N VAL A 144 -6.16 8.88 -14.34
CA VAL A 144 -6.89 9.71 -13.38
C VAL A 144 -7.16 8.97 -12.08
N THR A 145 -7.39 9.71 -11.00
CA THR A 145 -8.00 9.16 -9.77
C THR A 145 -9.51 9.18 -9.91
N VAL A 146 -10.15 8.03 -9.74
CA VAL A 146 -11.61 7.91 -9.63
C VAL A 146 -11.98 8.00 -8.15
N ARG A 147 -12.95 8.83 -7.80
CA ARG A 147 -13.45 8.99 -6.42
C ARG A 147 -14.92 8.61 -6.36
N SER A 148 -15.27 7.81 -5.35
CA SER A 148 -16.63 7.39 -5.01
C SER A 148 -16.90 7.69 -3.53
N GLU A 149 -18.14 7.57 -3.08
CA GLU A 149 -18.52 7.85 -1.67
C GLU A 149 -17.70 7.06 -0.65
N SER A 150 -17.38 5.80 -0.95
CA SER A 150 -16.74 4.86 -0.05
C SER A 150 -15.24 4.70 -0.27
N GLY A 151 -14.65 5.37 -1.27
CA GLY A 151 -13.24 5.20 -1.56
C GLY A 151 -12.76 5.88 -2.84
N HIS A 152 -11.65 5.37 -3.35
CA HIS A 152 -11.02 5.86 -4.56
C HIS A 152 -10.24 4.73 -5.24
N GLY A 153 -9.90 4.96 -6.49
CA GLY A 153 -9.03 4.09 -7.28
C GLY A 153 -8.45 4.86 -8.46
N THR A 154 -7.92 4.13 -9.42
CA THR A 154 -7.38 4.65 -10.66
C THR A 154 -8.35 4.35 -11.81
N GLY A 155 -8.36 5.21 -12.82
CA GLY A 155 -8.98 4.95 -14.11
C GLY A 155 -8.13 5.55 -15.23
N PHE A 156 -8.51 5.31 -16.48
CA PHE A 156 -7.82 5.89 -17.63
C PHE A 156 -8.78 6.20 -18.78
N PHE A 157 -8.47 7.26 -19.53
CA PHE A 157 -9.22 7.66 -20.70
C PHE A 157 -9.08 6.65 -21.83
N VAL A 158 -10.18 6.31 -22.49
CA VAL A 158 -10.21 5.40 -23.65
C VAL A 158 -10.55 6.08 -24.96
N ASP A 159 -11.07 7.30 -24.92
CA ASP A 159 -11.31 8.12 -26.10
C ASP A 159 -11.18 9.62 -25.83
N ALA A 160 -11.23 10.42 -26.90
CA ALA A 160 -11.18 11.87 -26.84
C ALA A 160 -12.52 12.52 -26.43
N LYS A 161 -13.55 11.72 -26.15
CA LYS A 161 -14.87 12.21 -25.67
C LYS A 161 -14.97 12.20 -24.16
N GLY A 162 -13.96 11.67 -23.46
CA GLY A 162 -13.93 11.61 -22.01
C GLY A 162 -14.53 10.33 -21.44
N LEU A 163 -14.52 9.23 -22.18
CA LEU A 163 -14.80 7.93 -21.62
C LEU A 163 -13.62 7.40 -20.83
N ILE A 164 -13.89 6.83 -19.67
CA ILE A 164 -12.90 6.29 -18.74
C ILE A 164 -13.26 4.86 -18.38
N LEU A 165 -12.27 3.97 -18.40
CA LEU A 165 -12.39 2.65 -17.80
C LEU A 165 -11.78 2.64 -16.40
N THR A 166 -12.40 1.88 -15.50
CA THR A 166 -11.93 1.59 -14.15
C THR A 166 -12.54 0.26 -13.67
N ASN A 167 -12.26 -0.16 -12.44
CA ASN A 167 -12.90 -1.35 -11.87
C ASN A 167 -14.30 -1.06 -11.33
N GLN A 168 -15.16 -2.09 -11.30
CA GLN A 168 -16.51 -1.95 -10.75
C GLN A 168 -16.46 -1.72 -9.23
N HIS A 169 -15.57 -2.40 -8.52
CA HIS A 169 -15.46 -2.22 -7.07
C HIS A 169 -14.98 -0.82 -6.66
N VAL A 170 -14.29 -0.09 -7.54
CA VAL A 170 -13.87 1.30 -7.31
C VAL A 170 -15.08 2.25 -7.30
N VAL A 171 -16.02 2.04 -8.21
CA VAL A 171 -17.24 2.86 -8.33
C VAL A 171 -18.35 2.40 -7.39
N GLY A 172 -18.41 1.10 -7.07
CA GLY A 172 -19.41 0.50 -6.21
C GLY A 172 -20.84 0.82 -6.62
N ASN A 173 -21.72 1.05 -5.63
CA ASN A 173 -23.09 1.54 -5.82
C ASN A 173 -23.20 3.04 -5.53
N SER A 174 -22.13 3.79 -5.82
CA SER A 174 -22.04 5.17 -5.36
C SER A 174 -22.94 6.11 -6.14
N GLU A 175 -23.62 7.02 -5.43
CA GLU A 175 -24.42 8.11 -6.01
C GLU A 175 -23.56 9.32 -6.38
N TYR A 176 -22.35 9.42 -5.82
CA TYR A 176 -21.36 10.43 -6.17
C TYR A 176 -20.15 9.78 -6.85
N LEU A 177 -19.84 10.27 -8.05
CA LEU A 177 -18.63 9.90 -8.77
C LEU A 177 -17.94 11.16 -9.27
N ALA A 178 -16.64 11.22 -9.04
CA ALA A 178 -15.78 12.27 -9.54
C ALA A 178 -14.48 11.70 -10.10
N VAL A 179 -13.87 12.44 -10.99
CA VAL A 179 -12.55 12.14 -11.55
C VAL A 179 -11.63 13.31 -11.26
N GLN A 180 -10.51 12.99 -10.61
CA GLN A 180 -9.45 13.94 -10.32
C GLN A 180 -8.25 13.65 -11.22
N PHE A 181 -7.99 14.58 -12.12
CA PHE A 181 -6.94 14.46 -13.13
C PHE A 181 -5.55 14.81 -12.59
N ASP A 182 -5.53 15.83 -11.73
CA ASP A 182 -4.35 16.33 -11.03
C ASP A 182 -4.76 17.02 -9.71
N ARG A 183 -3.82 17.73 -9.10
CA ARG A 183 -3.99 18.39 -7.81
C ARG A 183 -5.06 19.50 -7.79
N THR A 184 -5.45 20.05 -8.94
CA THR A 184 -6.38 21.19 -9.04
C THR A 184 -7.62 20.90 -9.89
N HIS A 185 -7.57 19.90 -10.76
CA HIS A 185 -8.65 19.56 -11.67
C HIS A 185 -9.38 18.31 -11.21
N LYS A 186 -10.52 18.53 -10.54
CA LYS A 186 -11.50 17.49 -10.22
C LYS A 186 -12.83 17.85 -10.85
N ILE A 187 -13.48 16.91 -11.53
CA ILE A 187 -14.78 17.11 -12.19
C ILE A 187 -15.73 15.96 -11.89
N ALA A 188 -17.02 16.21 -12.05
CA ALA A 188 -18.04 15.19 -11.90
C ALA A 188 -17.91 14.10 -12.98
N ALA A 189 -18.19 12.87 -12.61
CA ALA A 189 -18.23 11.71 -13.50
C ALA A 189 -19.61 11.05 -13.46
N LYS A 190 -19.99 10.45 -14.58
CA LYS A 190 -21.24 9.70 -14.71
C LYS A 190 -20.95 8.25 -15.02
N LEU A 191 -21.56 7.34 -14.27
CA LEU A 191 -21.54 5.91 -14.60
C LEU A 191 -22.40 5.66 -15.85
N ILE A 192 -21.79 5.07 -16.88
CA ILE A 192 -22.47 4.67 -18.13
C ILE A 192 -22.88 3.21 -18.07
N ALA A 193 -21.96 2.34 -17.62
CA ALA A 193 -22.20 0.92 -17.45
C ALA A 193 -21.21 0.34 -16.43
N ALA A 194 -21.60 -0.75 -15.77
CA ALA A 194 -20.73 -1.54 -14.93
C ALA A 194 -21.06 -3.03 -15.09
N ASP A 195 -20.03 -3.86 -14.99
CA ASP A 195 -20.13 -5.31 -14.94
C ASP A 195 -19.45 -5.80 -13.65
N PRO A 196 -20.23 -6.11 -12.60
CA PRO A 196 -19.69 -6.62 -11.34
C PRO A 196 -19.04 -8.01 -11.45
N GLN A 197 -19.40 -8.83 -12.44
CA GLN A 197 -18.82 -10.16 -12.61
C GLN A 197 -17.39 -10.07 -13.17
N LYS A 198 -17.15 -9.10 -14.04
CA LYS A 198 -15.83 -8.86 -14.66
C LYS A 198 -15.02 -7.80 -13.94
N ASP A 199 -15.60 -7.16 -12.94
CA ASP A 199 -15.02 -6.04 -12.20
C ASP A 199 -14.61 -4.87 -13.11
N VAL A 200 -15.47 -4.47 -14.05
CA VAL A 200 -15.22 -3.33 -14.97
C VAL A 200 -16.34 -2.30 -14.88
N ALA A 201 -15.98 -1.02 -14.91
CA ALA A 201 -16.92 0.09 -15.06
C ALA A 201 -16.48 1.07 -16.15
N LEU A 202 -17.47 1.63 -16.83
CA LEU A 202 -17.34 2.67 -17.85
C LEU A 202 -17.93 3.98 -17.33
N LEU A 203 -17.09 5.00 -17.22
CA LEU A 203 -17.47 6.35 -16.81
C LEU A 203 -17.42 7.31 -18.00
N SER A 204 -18.15 8.42 -17.89
CA SER A 204 -18.08 9.57 -18.78
C SER A 204 -17.81 10.84 -17.99
N VAL A 205 -16.93 11.70 -18.51
CA VAL A 205 -16.61 13.02 -17.97
C VAL A 205 -16.56 14.07 -19.08
N ASN A 206 -16.62 15.34 -18.71
CA ASN A 206 -16.33 16.43 -19.64
C ASN A 206 -14.81 16.66 -19.73
N ILE A 207 -14.16 15.92 -20.64
CA ILE A 207 -12.71 15.98 -20.84
C ILE A 207 -12.20 17.38 -21.24
N ALA A 208 -13.05 18.25 -21.81
CA ALA A 208 -12.65 19.61 -22.16
C ALA A 208 -12.30 20.48 -20.94
N ALA A 209 -12.76 20.09 -19.74
CA ALA A 209 -12.39 20.73 -18.48
C ALA A 209 -11.02 20.28 -17.94
N LEU A 210 -10.34 19.34 -18.61
CA LEU A 210 -9.08 18.72 -18.17
C LEU A 210 -7.97 19.00 -19.20
N PRO A 211 -7.15 20.04 -18.99
CA PRO A 211 -6.06 20.36 -19.90
C PRO A 211 -5.07 19.20 -20.03
N ASN A 212 -4.65 18.91 -21.27
CA ASN A 212 -3.68 17.86 -21.61
C ASN A 212 -4.14 16.41 -21.37
N ALA A 213 -5.40 16.18 -20.97
CA ALA A 213 -5.95 14.84 -20.90
C ALA A 213 -5.99 14.21 -22.30
N SER A 214 -5.60 12.94 -22.40
CA SER A 214 -5.55 12.21 -23.67
C SER A 214 -5.91 10.73 -23.48
N PRO A 215 -6.46 10.06 -24.51
CA PRO A 215 -6.76 8.64 -24.41
C PRO A 215 -5.50 7.77 -24.35
N ALA A 216 -5.57 6.70 -23.56
CA ALA A 216 -4.53 5.68 -23.53
C ALA A 216 -4.54 4.86 -24.83
N PRO A 217 -3.38 4.51 -25.39
CA PRO A 217 -3.31 3.55 -26.49
C PRO A 217 -3.83 2.19 -26.00
N LEU A 218 -4.90 1.67 -26.58
CA LEU A 218 -5.46 0.37 -26.19
C LEU A 218 -4.93 -0.72 -27.11
N TYR A 219 -4.56 -1.87 -26.54
CA TYR A 219 -4.37 -3.06 -27.35
C TYR A 219 -5.72 -3.52 -27.92
N ARG A 220 -5.79 -3.77 -29.22
CA ARG A 220 -6.95 -4.37 -29.88
C ARG A 220 -6.52 -5.62 -30.63
N ALA A 221 -7.17 -6.74 -30.34
CA ALA A 221 -6.85 -8.01 -30.99
C ALA A 221 -7.29 -7.95 -32.47
N GLY A 222 -6.31 -7.79 -33.37
CA GLY A 222 -6.54 -7.76 -34.82
C GLY A 222 -5.57 -8.62 -35.63
N ALA A 223 -4.69 -9.40 -35.01
CA ALA A 223 -3.54 -10.00 -35.70
C ALA A 223 -3.11 -11.41 -35.21
N GLY A 224 -3.99 -12.18 -34.56
CA GLY A 224 -3.64 -13.54 -34.09
C GLY A 224 -2.50 -13.60 -33.06
N ARG A 225 -2.24 -12.49 -32.35
CA ARG A 225 -1.22 -12.36 -31.30
C ARG A 225 -1.88 -12.12 -29.94
N THR A 226 -1.28 -12.67 -28.89
CA THR A 226 -1.65 -12.37 -27.50
C THR A 226 -1.16 -10.96 -27.12
N PRO A 227 -1.89 -10.21 -26.28
CA PRO A 227 -1.51 -8.86 -25.85
C PRO A 227 -0.17 -8.83 -25.10
N VAL A 228 0.17 -9.95 -24.47
CA VAL A 228 1.36 -10.17 -23.65
C VAL A 228 1.64 -11.67 -23.55
N GLN A 229 2.87 -12.04 -23.18
CA GLN A 229 3.28 -13.42 -22.87
C GLN A 229 3.89 -13.51 -21.46
N GLU A 230 3.91 -14.71 -20.90
CA GLU A 230 4.60 -14.99 -19.63
C GLU A 230 6.10 -14.63 -19.75
N GLY A 231 6.63 -13.99 -18.70
CA GLY A 231 8.00 -13.47 -18.70
C GLY A 231 8.17 -12.08 -19.34
N GLU A 232 7.15 -11.53 -20.01
CA GLU A 232 7.23 -10.17 -20.56
C GLU A 232 7.11 -9.10 -19.46
N ARG A 233 7.89 -8.03 -19.60
CA ARG A 233 7.86 -6.90 -18.70
C ARG A 233 6.64 -6.02 -18.95
N VAL A 234 6.00 -5.61 -17.86
CA VAL A 234 4.82 -4.74 -17.86
C VAL A 234 5.01 -3.60 -16.85
N PHE A 235 4.20 -2.57 -16.99
CA PHE A 235 4.14 -1.48 -16.02
C PHE A 235 2.72 -0.95 -15.88
N THR A 236 2.43 -0.38 -14.72
CA THR A 236 1.16 0.33 -14.46
C THR A 236 1.46 1.75 -14.05
N ILE A 237 0.56 2.65 -14.38
CA ILE A 237 0.55 3.99 -13.82
C ILE A 237 -0.70 4.11 -12.95
N GLY A 238 -0.49 4.20 -11.63
CA GLY A 238 -1.53 4.40 -10.64
C GLY A 238 -1.60 5.86 -10.21
N SER A 239 -2.72 6.25 -9.61
CA SER A 239 -2.90 7.57 -8.99
C SER A 239 -3.40 7.39 -7.55
N PRO A 240 -2.50 6.94 -6.63
CA PRO A 240 -2.86 6.77 -5.22
C PRO A 240 -3.23 8.11 -4.58
N LEU A 241 -3.78 8.07 -3.35
CA LEU A 241 -4.30 9.22 -2.59
C LEU A 241 -3.45 10.50 -2.64
N SER A 242 -2.14 10.39 -2.86
CA SER A 242 -1.16 11.47 -2.96
C SER A 242 -1.33 12.41 -4.17
N LEU A 243 -2.25 12.13 -5.11
CA LEU A 243 -2.51 12.93 -6.33
C LEU A 243 -1.34 13.01 -7.33
N ASP A 244 -0.20 12.41 -6.98
CA ASP A 244 0.96 12.23 -7.85
C ASP A 244 0.90 10.82 -8.44
N LYS A 245 0.95 10.76 -9.78
CA LYS A 245 0.89 9.50 -10.52
C LYS A 245 2.17 8.72 -10.28
N ILE A 246 2.05 7.45 -9.94
CA ILE A 246 3.18 6.56 -9.65
C ILE A 246 3.25 5.50 -10.73
N ILE A 247 4.46 5.25 -11.22
CA ILE A 247 4.74 4.12 -12.11
C ILE A 247 5.29 2.94 -11.31
N THR A 248 4.70 1.76 -11.50
CA THR A 248 5.20 0.50 -10.96
C THR A 248 5.47 -0.45 -12.12
N THR A 249 6.49 -1.29 -12.02
CA THR A 249 6.86 -2.28 -13.05
C THR A 249 6.87 -3.67 -12.46
N GLY A 250 6.60 -4.67 -13.30
CA GLY A 250 6.66 -6.08 -12.97
C GLY A 250 6.82 -6.93 -14.23
N ILE A 251 6.65 -8.23 -14.08
CA ILE A 251 6.70 -9.25 -15.12
C ILE A 251 5.38 -10.02 -15.09
N VAL A 252 4.91 -10.44 -16.25
CA VAL A 252 3.76 -11.35 -16.34
C VAL A 252 4.16 -12.75 -15.87
N SER A 253 3.52 -13.21 -14.80
CA SER A 253 3.74 -14.54 -14.22
C SER A 253 2.89 -15.60 -14.92
N LYS A 254 1.65 -15.27 -15.28
CA LYS A 254 0.70 -16.18 -15.93
C LYS A 254 -0.33 -15.43 -16.77
N VAL A 255 -0.74 -15.99 -17.91
CA VAL A 255 -1.84 -15.44 -18.72
C VAL A 255 -3.00 -16.44 -18.79
N GLU A 256 -4.17 -16.03 -18.30
CA GLU A 256 -5.40 -16.82 -18.32
C GLU A 256 -6.46 -16.18 -19.25
N PRO A 257 -7.58 -16.86 -19.54
CA PRO A 257 -8.59 -16.34 -20.47
C PRO A 257 -9.13 -14.95 -20.11
N HIS A 258 -9.34 -14.68 -18.82
CA HIS A 258 -9.94 -13.43 -18.34
C HIS A 258 -8.99 -12.57 -17.49
N THR A 259 -7.86 -13.13 -17.05
CA THR A 259 -6.97 -12.52 -16.07
C THR A 259 -5.51 -12.63 -16.50
N ILE A 260 -4.72 -11.61 -16.19
CA ILE A 260 -3.25 -11.66 -16.22
C ILE A 260 -2.78 -11.66 -14.77
N MET A 261 -1.84 -12.54 -14.44
CA MET A 261 -1.16 -12.56 -13.13
C MET A 261 0.23 -11.97 -13.30
N SER A 262 0.62 -11.07 -12.39
CA SER A 262 1.93 -10.41 -12.42
C SER A 262 2.44 -10.19 -11.00
N ASP A 263 3.77 -10.12 -10.86
CA ASP A 263 4.45 -9.73 -9.63
C ASP A 263 4.42 -8.21 -9.36
N ILE A 264 3.69 -7.45 -10.20
CA ILE A 264 3.55 -6.01 -10.04
C ILE A 264 2.89 -5.69 -8.69
N ASN A 265 3.52 -4.81 -7.93
CA ASN A 265 3.00 -4.43 -6.62
C ASN A 265 1.78 -3.49 -6.77
N ILE A 266 0.58 -4.03 -6.58
CA ILE A 266 -0.67 -3.25 -6.55
C ILE A 266 -1.00 -2.93 -5.10
N ASN A 267 -0.94 -1.65 -4.75
CA ASN A 267 -1.43 -1.13 -3.47
C ASN A 267 -2.86 -0.56 -3.62
N PRO A 268 -3.63 -0.43 -2.53
CA PRO A 268 -4.89 0.32 -2.54
C PRO A 268 -4.71 1.69 -3.21
N GLY A 269 -5.62 2.03 -4.12
CA GLY A 269 -5.54 3.24 -4.96
C GLY A 269 -5.07 2.98 -6.40
N ASN A 270 -4.33 1.90 -6.67
CA ASN A 270 -3.93 1.51 -8.03
C ASN A 270 -5.01 0.67 -8.76
N SER A 271 -6.00 0.12 -8.05
CA SER A 271 -7.11 -0.62 -8.67
C SER A 271 -7.82 0.21 -9.73
N GLY A 272 -8.13 -0.39 -10.88
CA GLY A 272 -8.79 0.21 -12.03
C GLY A 272 -7.84 0.92 -12.99
N GLY A 273 -6.55 1.03 -12.64
CA GLY A 273 -5.53 1.64 -13.48
C GLY A 273 -5.12 0.76 -14.68
N PRO A 274 -4.52 1.36 -15.71
CA PRO A 274 -4.07 0.62 -16.89
C PRO A 274 -2.79 -0.17 -16.63
N LEU A 275 -2.79 -1.46 -16.96
CA LEU A 275 -1.56 -2.24 -17.17
C LEU A 275 -1.10 -2.06 -18.62
N PHE A 276 0.13 -1.62 -18.81
CA PHE A 276 0.76 -1.41 -20.11
C PHE A 276 1.77 -2.51 -20.44
N ASN A 277 1.82 -2.89 -21.73
CA ASN A 277 2.92 -3.68 -22.29
C ASN A 277 4.13 -2.78 -22.62
N GLY A 278 5.24 -3.37 -23.07
CA GLY A 278 6.45 -2.64 -23.47
C GLY A 278 6.27 -1.66 -24.64
N ALA A 279 5.16 -1.72 -25.39
CA ALA A 279 4.83 -0.74 -26.43
C ALA A 279 4.01 0.46 -25.88
N GLY A 280 3.69 0.46 -24.59
CA GLY A 280 2.84 1.47 -23.96
C GLY A 280 1.36 1.33 -24.33
N GLN A 281 0.92 0.14 -24.73
CA GLN A 281 -0.48 -0.17 -24.99
C GLN A 281 -1.11 -0.81 -23.75
N VAL A 282 -2.33 -0.41 -23.42
CA VAL A 282 -3.11 -0.99 -22.32
C VAL A 282 -3.53 -2.42 -22.68
N ILE A 283 -3.13 -3.37 -21.85
CA ILE A 283 -3.43 -4.80 -21.96
C ILE A 283 -4.33 -5.31 -20.83
N GLY A 284 -4.58 -4.50 -19.80
CA GLY A 284 -5.51 -4.85 -18.73
C GLY A 284 -5.75 -3.73 -17.73
N LEU A 285 -6.60 -4.01 -16.74
CA LEU A 285 -6.94 -3.16 -15.61
C LEU A 285 -6.40 -3.80 -14.33
N THR A 286 -5.52 -3.11 -13.63
CA THR A 286 -4.96 -3.57 -12.36
C THR A 286 -6.08 -3.74 -11.34
N THR A 287 -6.20 -4.92 -10.71
CA THR A 287 -7.15 -5.13 -9.60
C THR A 287 -6.38 -5.53 -8.34
N PHE A 288 -6.74 -4.93 -7.20
CA PHE A 288 -6.18 -5.37 -5.93
C PHE A 288 -6.80 -6.74 -5.61
N GLY A 289 -6.02 -7.79 -5.83
CA GLY A 289 -6.47 -9.17 -5.69
C GLY A 289 -7.13 -9.42 -4.36
N THR A 290 -8.30 -10.07 -4.40
CA THR A 290 -8.82 -10.81 -3.26
C THR A 290 -7.72 -11.74 -2.76
N ARG A 291 -7.29 -11.54 -1.50
CA ARG A 291 -6.44 -12.48 -0.77
C ARG A 291 -7.09 -13.88 -0.84
N GLY A 292 -6.63 -14.70 -1.77
CA GLY A 292 -7.10 -16.07 -1.99
C GLY A 292 -5.95 -16.91 -2.52
N GLU A 293 -5.49 -17.83 -1.67
CA GLU A 293 -4.71 -19.05 -1.95
C GLU A 293 -3.26 -18.99 -2.53
N ASP A 294 -2.82 -17.95 -3.25
CA ASP A 294 -1.51 -18.04 -3.96
C ASP A 294 -0.27 -17.44 -3.25
N GLY A 295 -0.38 -17.11 -1.95
CA GLY A 295 0.73 -16.53 -1.19
C GLY A 295 1.03 -15.05 -1.52
N PRO A 296 2.00 -14.42 -0.84
CA PRO A 296 2.32 -13.01 -1.04
C PRO A 296 2.97 -12.77 -2.41
N GLY A 297 2.45 -11.80 -3.18
CA GLY A 297 3.15 -11.21 -4.32
C GLY A 297 2.55 -11.40 -5.72
N VAL A 298 1.38 -12.02 -5.87
CA VAL A 298 0.70 -12.12 -7.19
C VAL A 298 -0.52 -11.20 -7.24
N SER A 299 -0.50 -10.29 -8.20
CA SER A 299 -1.58 -9.34 -8.49
C SER A 299 -2.46 -9.83 -9.64
N GLY A 300 -3.78 -9.74 -9.47
CA GLY A 300 -4.73 -9.99 -10.55
C GLY A 300 -4.90 -8.77 -11.45
N ILE A 301 -5.01 -8.98 -12.76
CA ILE A 301 -5.28 -7.94 -13.75
C ILE A 301 -6.42 -8.41 -14.64
N VAL A 302 -7.50 -7.63 -14.74
CA VAL A 302 -8.60 -7.89 -15.68
C VAL A 302 -8.11 -7.59 -17.09
N ARG A 303 -8.27 -8.53 -18.02
CA ARG A 303 -7.82 -8.34 -19.40
C ARG A 303 -8.56 -7.21 -20.13
N ILE A 304 -7.86 -6.46 -20.98
CA ILE A 304 -8.45 -5.31 -21.69
C ILE A 304 -9.60 -5.72 -22.59
N GLU A 305 -9.60 -6.94 -23.12
CA GLU A 305 -10.67 -7.47 -23.96
C GLU A 305 -12.03 -7.50 -23.23
N GLU A 306 -12.03 -7.81 -21.92
CA GLU A 306 -13.24 -7.79 -21.10
C GLU A 306 -13.84 -6.40 -21.00
N ALA A 307 -12.98 -5.39 -20.83
CA ALA A 307 -13.40 -4.01 -20.72
C ALA A 307 -13.79 -3.39 -22.07
N LEU A 308 -13.13 -3.80 -23.16
CA LEU A 308 -13.50 -3.40 -24.52
C LEU A 308 -14.89 -3.93 -24.90
N ALA A 309 -15.25 -5.14 -24.49
CA ALA A 309 -16.61 -5.66 -24.71
C ALA A 309 -17.67 -4.76 -24.05
N LEU A 310 -17.46 -4.35 -22.79
CA LEU A 310 -18.36 -3.43 -22.10
C LEU A 310 -18.41 -2.06 -22.79
N LEU A 311 -17.25 -1.54 -23.21
CA LEU A 311 -17.14 -0.26 -23.92
C LEU A 311 -17.95 -0.26 -25.22
N GLU A 312 -17.74 -1.26 -26.09
CA GLU A 312 -18.41 -1.29 -27.39
C GLU A 312 -19.93 -1.49 -27.26
N GLN A 313 -20.39 -2.31 -26.32
CA GLN A 313 -21.82 -2.49 -26.04
C GLN A 313 -22.51 -1.21 -25.57
N ASN A 314 -21.77 -0.28 -24.94
CA ASN A 314 -22.34 0.91 -24.32
C ASN A 314 -21.91 2.23 -24.98
N ARG A 315 -21.17 2.17 -26.10
CA ARG A 315 -20.68 3.35 -26.83
C ARG A 315 -21.81 4.28 -27.29
N ALA A 316 -22.97 3.74 -27.64
CA ALA A 316 -24.14 4.54 -28.01
C ALA A 316 -24.76 5.28 -26.81
N LYS A 317 -24.74 4.69 -25.60
CA LYS A 317 -25.21 5.38 -24.38
C LYS A 317 -24.26 6.51 -23.96
N ALA A 318 -22.99 6.37 -24.33
CA ALA A 318 -21.93 7.35 -24.10
C ALA A 318 -21.98 8.60 -25.01
N THR A 319 -22.87 8.66 -26.02
CA THR A 319 -23.02 9.87 -26.87
C THR A 319 -23.96 10.93 -26.28
N GLY A 320 -24.49 10.72 -25.08
CA GLY A 320 -25.28 11.72 -24.37
C GLY A 320 -24.47 12.94 -23.95
N THR A 321 -25.14 13.98 -23.45
CA THR A 321 -24.48 15.17 -22.90
C THR A 321 -23.54 14.76 -21.75
N PRO A 322 -22.24 15.12 -21.81
CA PRO A 322 -21.31 14.89 -20.72
C PRO A 322 -21.80 15.53 -19.41
N PRO A 323 -21.36 15.04 -18.24
CA PRO A 323 -21.62 15.73 -16.98
C PRO A 323 -21.05 17.16 -17.01
N PRO A 324 -21.51 18.08 -16.14
CA PRO A 324 -20.98 19.43 -16.06
C PRO A 324 -19.45 19.44 -15.92
N GLY A 325 -18.79 20.32 -16.68
CA GLY A 325 -17.34 20.51 -16.62
C GLY A 325 -16.87 21.47 -15.53
N ALA A 326 -17.75 21.83 -14.59
CA ALA A 326 -17.39 22.69 -13.46
C ALA A 326 -16.39 21.98 -12.56
N LEU A 327 -15.34 22.69 -12.14
CA LEU A 327 -14.36 22.14 -11.20
C LEU A 327 -14.98 21.97 -9.82
N LEU A 328 -14.83 20.77 -9.27
CA LEU A 328 -15.22 20.43 -7.91
C LEU A 328 -14.11 20.82 -6.92
N PRO A 329 -14.45 21.17 -5.65
CA PRO A 329 -13.46 21.54 -4.64
C PRO A 329 -12.44 20.41 -4.40
N VAL A 330 -11.15 20.72 -4.33
CA VAL A 330 -10.07 19.75 -4.04
C VAL A 330 -9.51 19.95 -2.63
N GLU A 331 -8.83 18.92 -2.11
CA GLU A 331 -8.07 19.03 -0.85
C GLU A 331 -6.99 20.12 -1.00
N PRO A 332 -6.76 20.97 0.04
CA PRO A 332 -5.73 21.98 -0.04
C PRO A 332 -4.33 21.39 -0.28
N LEU A 333 -3.57 22.03 -1.18
CA LEU A 333 -2.22 21.61 -1.52
C LEU A 333 -1.22 21.79 -0.37
N THR A 334 -1.50 22.77 0.48
CA THR A 334 -0.72 23.03 1.69
C THR A 334 -1.22 22.10 2.79
N SER A 335 -0.33 21.26 3.32
CA SER A 335 -0.64 20.47 4.50
C SER A 335 -0.83 21.37 5.72
N TYR A 336 -1.60 20.88 6.68
CA TYR A 336 -1.73 21.53 7.98
C TYR A 336 -0.36 21.52 8.69
N PRO A 337 0.12 22.65 9.23
CA PRO A 337 1.44 22.72 9.84
C PRO A 337 1.50 21.93 11.15
N ILE A 338 2.52 21.07 11.30
CA ILE A 338 2.74 20.26 12.52
C ILE A 338 2.84 21.13 13.76
N GLU A 339 3.49 22.29 13.69
CA GLU A 339 3.56 23.23 14.82
C GLU A 339 2.19 23.69 15.30
N GLY A 340 1.23 23.89 14.38
CA GLY A 340 -0.15 24.21 14.74
C GLY A 340 -0.87 23.05 15.44
N LEU A 341 -0.54 21.80 15.10
CA LEU A 341 -1.07 20.62 15.79
C LEU A 341 -0.47 20.50 17.20
N LYS A 342 0.84 20.71 17.34
CA LYS A 342 1.55 20.70 18.62
C LYS A 342 1.07 21.82 19.55
N GLU A 343 0.77 23.01 19.01
CA GLU A 343 0.18 24.12 19.76
C GLU A 343 -1.18 23.72 20.36
N ALA A 344 -2.04 23.07 19.58
CA ALA A 344 -3.34 22.62 20.04
C ALA A 344 -3.28 21.56 21.15
N LEU A 345 -2.27 20.68 21.14
CA LEU A 345 -2.03 19.73 22.24
C LEU A 345 -1.64 20.42 23.56
N ARG A 346 -0.92 21.53 23.48
CA ARG A 346 -0.39 22.25 24.65
C ARG A 346 -1.42 23.18 25.31
N ALA A 347 -2.56 23.42 24.65
CA ALA A 347 -3.61 24.27 25.20
C ALA A 347 -4.16 23.70 26.52
N GLU A 348 -4.01 24.44 27.62
CA GLU A 348 -4.41 23.99 28.97
C GLU A 348 -5.91 23.71 29.13
N LYS A 349 -6.75 24.31 28.27
CA LYS A 349 -8.20 24.16 28.28
C LYS A 349 -8.67 23.74 26.90
N TYR A 350 -9.16 22.52 26.80
CA TYR A 350 -9.82 22.02 25.60
C TYR A 350 -11.23 21.52 25.94
N ASP A 351 -12.21 21.96 25.14
CA ASP A 351 -13.60 21.54 25.28
C ASP A 351 -14.08 20.83 24.00
N PRO A 352 -14.30 19.50 24.02
CA PRO A 352 -14.79 18.78 22.85
C PRO A 352 -16.29 19.02 22.57
N ARG A 353 -17.04 19.58 23.52
CA ARG A 353 -18.51 19.69 23.41
C ARG A 353 -18.99 20.41 22.14
N PRO A 354 -18.34 21.49 21.64
CA PRO A 354 -18.76 22.16 20.40
C PRO A 354 -18.68 21.29 19.15
N TYR A 355 -17.89 20.21 19.18
CA TYR A 355 -17.66 19.31 18.04
C TYR A 355 -18.63 18.12 18.01
N TYR A 356 -19.37 17.87 19.09
CA TYR A 356 -20.26 16.73 19.22
C TYR A 356 -21.66 17.15 19.63
N PHE A 357 -22.64 16.94 18.75
CA PHE A 357 -24.03 17.31 19.02
C PHE A 357 -25.01 16.41 18.30
N ALA A 358 -26.29 16.55 18.65
CA ALA A 358 -27.36 15.77 18.06
C ALA A 358 -28.31 16.66 17.24
N ALA A 359 -28.91 16.07 16.21
CA ALA A 359 -30.02 16.66 15.45
C ALA A 359 -31.00 15.56 15.04
N GLY A 360 -32.26 15.68 15.46
CA GLY A 360 -33.27 14.65 15.20
C GLY A 360 -32.80 13.25 15.60
N ASP A 361 -32.84 12.33 14.63
CA ASP A 361 -32.42 10.93 14.77
C ASP A 361 -30.93 10.69 14.52
N PHE A 362 -30.11 11.75 14.43
CA PHE A 362 -28.68 11.67 14.13
C PHE A 362 -27.80 12.23 15.26
N ASN A 363 -26.63 11.62 15.42
CA ASN A 363 -25.48 12.17 16.12
C ASN A 363 -24.52 12.75 15.08
N ILE A 364 -23.96 13.92 15.37
CA ILE A 364 -23.09 14.67 14.48
C ILE A 364 -21.76 14.87 15.20
N ALA A 365 -20.67 14.56 14.52
CA ALA A 365 -19.31 14.82 14.97
C ALA A 365 -18.61 15.70 13.92
N LEU A 366 -17.99 16.77 14.38
CA LEU A 366 -17.12 17.63 13.58
C LEU A 366 -15.68 17.15 13.73
N SER A 367 -14.88 17.31 12.69
CA SER A 367 -13.47 16.93 12.67
C SER A 367 -12.64 18.09 12.11
N THR A 368 -11.57 18.40 12.82
CA THR A 368 -10.57 19.39 12.45
C THR A 368 -9.20 18.76 12.69
N PRO A 369 -8.15 19.14 11.94
CA PRO A 369 -6.83 18.55 12.12
C PRO A 369 -6.31 18.63 13.57
N PRO A 370 -6.46 19.76 14.31
CA PRO A 370 -6.09 19.82 15.72
C PRO A 370 -6.87 18.86 16.62
N LEU A 371 -8.19 18.75 16.43
CA LEU A 371 -9.05 17.84 17.20
C LEU A 371 -8.63 16.38 16.96
N ASP A 372 -8.51 15.99 15.70
CA ASP A 372 -8.22 14.61 15.30
C ASP A 372 -6.85 14.16 15.82
N TYR A 373 -5.84 15.04 15.71
CA TYR A 373 -4.51 14.81 16.25
C TYR A 373 -4.53 14.64 17.77
N ARG A 374 -5.26 15.49 18.48
CA ARG A 374 -5.39 15.42 19.95
C ARG A 374 -6.05 14.13 20.42
N GLU A 375 -7.14 13.71 19.77
CA GLU A 375 -7.80 12.46 20.11
C GLU A 375 -6.94 11.23 19.81
N GLN A 376 -6.16 11.27 18.72
CA GLN A 376 -5.23 10.20 18.37
C GLN A 376 -4.16 10.05 19.46
N GLU A 377 -3.59 11.16 19.92
CA GLU A 377 -2.59 11.16 20.98
C GLU A 377 -3.16 10.73 22.34
N GLU A 378 -4.37 11.18 22.71
CA GLU A 378 -5.04 10.72 23.93
C GLU A 378 -5.26 9.20 23.90
N ARG A 379 -5.68 8.64 22.76
CA ARG A 379 -5.83 7.19 22.56
C ARG A 379 -4.49 6.47 22.65
N ARG A 380 -3.42 7.00 22.05
CA ARG A 380 -2.06 6.46 22.14
C ARG A 380 -1.59 6.39 23.59
N LEU A 381 -1.69 7.50 24.31
CA LEU A 381 -1.32 7.60 25.73
C LEU A 381 -2.15 6.66 26.61
N GLN A 382 -3.44 6.49 26.32
CA GLN A 382 -4.28 5.52 27.03
C GLN A 382 -3.84 4.08 26.75
N ALA A 383 -3.60 3.72 25.49
CA ALA A 383 -3.15 2.39 25.09
C ALA A 383 -1.79 2.05 25.73
N GLU A 384 -0.86 3.00 25.80
CA GLU A 384 0.41 2.87 26.50
C GLU A 384 0.23 2.67 28.00
N ARG A 385 -0.64 3.45 28.65
CA ARG A 385 -0.96 3.28 30.08
C ARG A 385 -1.55 1.89 30.36
N GLU A 386 -2.43 1.40 29.50
CA GLU A 386 -3.01 0.07 29.61
C GLU A 386 -1.98 -1.04 29.35
N HIS A 387 -1.12 -0.88 28.35
CA HIS A 387 -0.01 -1.80 28.07
C HIS A 387 0.95 -1.88 29.26
N LYS A 388 1.36 -0.72 29.80
CA LYS A 388 2.17 -0.65 31.03
C LYS A 388 1.45 -1.30 32.21
N LYS A 389 0.14 -1.09 32.40
CA LYS A 389 -0.65 -1.76 33.46
C LYS A 389 -0.70 -3.28 33.29
N ARG A 390 -0.85 -3.80 32.06
CA ARG A 390 -0.85 -5.23 31.75
C ARG A 390 0.52 -5.85 32.04
N ASN A 391 1.58 -5.20 31.60
CA ASN A 391 2.94 -5.71 31.76
C ASN A 391 3.48 -5.52 33.18
N LYS A 392 2.94 -4.59 33.97
CA LYS A 392 3.24 -4.47 35.41
C LYS A 392 2.78 -5.69 36.22
N LYS A 393 1.87 -6.52 35.69
CA LYS A 393 1.52 -7.84 36.26
C LYS A 393 2.45 -8.97 35.82
N GLN A 394 3.22 -8.80 34.75
CA GLN A 394 4.25 -9.75 34.30
C GLN A 394 5.65 -9.39 34.84
N GLN A 395 5.91 -8.10 35.14
CA GLN A 395 7.18 -7.61 35.68
C GLN A 395 7.45 -7.95 37.17
N ALA A 396 6.71 -8.88 37.78
CA ALA A 396 7.17 -9.58 38.97
C ALA A 396 8.05 -10.81 38.64
N ALA A 397 8.15 -11.17 37.35
CA ALA A 397 9.02 -12.22 36.84
C ALA A 397 9.57 -11.79 35.49
N GLU A 398 10.67 -11.01 35.51
CA GLU A 398 11.69 -10.79 34.47
C GLU A 398 12.23 -9.34 34.54
N GLU A 399 13.07 -9.10 35.55
CA GLU A 399 14.07 -8.03 35.49
C GLU A 399 15.21 -8.49 34.56
N ASN A 400 15.09 -8.16 33.28
CA ASN A 400 16.19 -7.72 32.39
C ASN A 400 15.80 -7.95 30.94
N THR A 401 15.49 -6.86 30.22
CA THR A 401 16.07 -6.63 28.89
C THR A 401 15.86 -5.17 28.49
N GLY A 402 16.97 -4.54 28.11
CA GLY A 402 17.01 -3.60 27.00
C GLY A 402 16.23 -2.29 27.14
N ASN A 403 16.91 -1.28 27.68
CA ASN A 403 16.64 0.13 27.45
C ASN A 403 16.32 0.41 25.96
N SER A 404 15.07 0.79 25.67
CA SER A 404 14.67 1.52 24.45
C SER A 404 13.32 2.22 24.67
N ASP A 405 13.23 3.02 25.74
CA ASP A 405 12.14 3.98 25.95
C ASP A 405 12.54 5.36 25.36
N GLU A 406 13.01 5.38 24.11
CA GLU A 406 13.01 6.59 23.28
C GLU A 406 11.87 6.46 22.26
N PRO A 407 10.90 7.40 22.23
CA PRO A 407 9.92 7.44 21.16
C PRO A 407 10.65 7.52 19.83
N LYS A 408 10.36 6.59 18.93
CA LYS A 408 10.76 6.65 17.54
C LYS A 408 10.09 7.87 16.89
N GLU A 409 10.76 9.03 16.95
CA GLU A 409 10.34 10.32 16.36
C GLU A 409 10.07 10.23 14.83
N TRP A 410 10.48 9.15 14.15
CA TRP A 410 10.29 8.99 12.70
C TRP A 410 8.87 8.59 12.27
N GLU A 411 7.96 8.23 13.20
CA GLU A 411 6.54 8.00 12.89
C GLU A 411 5.69 9.29 12.96
N GLU A 412 6.21 10.36 13.58
CA GLU A 412 5.62 11.72 13.52
C GLU A 412 5.87 12.42 12.16
N GLU A 413 6.70 11.84 11.28
CA GLU A 413 7.28 12.55 10.12
C GLU A 413 6.83 12.04 8.73
N ALA A 414 5.95 11.03 8.64
CA ALA A 414 5.60 10.42 7.34
C ALA A 414 4.18 10.75 6.81
N GLY A 415 3.34 11.46 7.55
CA GLY A 415 1.97 11.77 7.14
C GLY A 415 1.79 13.24 6.77
N ALA A 416 1.42 13.54 5.52
CA ALA A 416 0.83 14.83 5.21
C ALA A 416 -0.49 14.97 5.98
N HIS A 417 -0.61 15.94 6.88
CA HIS A 417 -1.88 16.24 7.56
C HIS A 417 -2.77 17.07 6.62
N PRO A 418 -3.84 16.52 6.02
CA PRO A 418 -4.68 17.31 5.13
C PRO A 418 -5.40 18.39 5.93
N ALA A 419 -5.36 19.63 5.45
CA ALA A 419 -6.11 20.73 6.04
C ALA A 419 -7.56 20.69 5.56
N VAL A 420 -8.36 19.75 6.06
CA VAL A 420 -9.78 19.59 5.70
C VAL A 420 -10.67 19.64 6.92
N PHE A 421 -11.90 20.13 6.74
CA PHE A 421 -12.95 20.14 7.75
C PHE A 421 -13.91 18.96 7.51
N GLY A 422 -14.04 18.08 8.50
CA GLY A 422 -14.90 16.90 8.43
C GLY A 422 -16.23 17.08 9.16
N ILE A 423 -17.31 16.55 8.58
CA ILE A 423 -18.59 16.35 9.27
C ILE A 423 -19.01 14.88 9.12
N TYR A 424 -19.17 14.22 10.25
CA TYR A 424 -19.63 12.84 10.35
C TYR A 424 -21.05 12.80 10.91
N VAL A 425 -21.95 12.09 10.22
CA VAL A 425 -23.36 11.98 10.62
C VAL A 425 -23.71 10.52 10.82
N MET A 426 -24.01 10.14 12.06
CA MET A 426 -24.31 8.78 12.46
C MET A 426 -25.77 8.65 12.92
N PRO A 427 -26.58 7.78 12.31
CA PRO A 427 -27.90 7.45 12.83
C PRO A 427 -27.86 6.95 14.27
N LYS A 428 -28.78 7.42 15.11
CA LYS A 428 -28.92 6.97 16.50
C LYS A 428 -29.49 5.55 16.55
N ALA A 429 -28.97 4.76 17.48
CA ALA A 429 -29.58 3.50 17.88
C ALA A 429 -30.63 3.74 18.98
N LYS A 430 -31.75 3.02 18.92
CA LYS A 430 -32.79 3.02 19.97
C LYS A 430 -33.25 1.59 20.24
N GLU A 431 -33.67 1.34 21.48
CA GLU A 431 -34.36 0.11 21.83
C GLU A 431 -35.70 -0.01 21.10
N GLY A 432 -35.94 -1.17 20.49
CA GLY A 432 -37.21 -1.46 19.83
C GLY A 432 -38.36 -1.60 20.84
N PHE A 433 -39.57 -1.17 20.47
CA PHE A 433 -40.75 -1.18 21.36
C PHE A 433 -41.02 -2.57 21.98
N GLY A 434 -40.94 -3.64 21.18
CA GLY A 434 -41.12 -5.01 21.69
C GLY A 434 -40.04 -5.47 22.68
N SER A 435 -38.81 -4.95 22.55
CA SER A 435 -37.73 -5.20 23.53
C SER A 435 -38.02 -4.49 24.84
N ALA A 436 -38.39 -3.21 24.78
CA ALA A 436 -38.74 -2.42 25.94
C ALA A 436 -39.95 -3.02 26.69
N PHE A 437 -40.98 -3.43 25.96
CA PHE A 437 -42.15 -4.11 26.52
C PHE A 437 -41.78 -5.45 27.15
N GLY A 438 -41.05 -6.33 26.44
CA GLY A 438 -40.64 -7.64 26.96
C GLY A 438 -39.79 -7.55 28.23
N ARG A 439 -38.92 -6.55 28.32
CA ARG A 439 -38.12 -6.27 29.53
C ARG A 439 -38.95 -5.81 30.72
N SER A 440 -40.11 -5.20 30.50
CA SER A 440 -41.04 -4.89 31.59
C SER A 440 -41.59 -6.14 32.29
N PHE A 441 -41.51 -7.31 31.63
CA PHE A 441 -41.94 -8.61 32.18
C PHE A 441 -40.76 -9.55 32.50
N SER A 442 -39.52 -9.18 32.14
CA SER A 442 -38.32 -9.98 32.37
C SER A 442 -37.10 -9.11 32.64
N LEU A 443 -36.77 -8.94 33.93
CA LEU A 443 -35.72 -8.05 34.43
C LEU A 443 -34.28 -8.43 34.01
N ASN A 444 -34.08 -9.64 33.46
CA ASN A 444 -32.76 -10.15 33.04
C ASN A 444 -32.55 -10.14 31.52
N SER A 445 -33.50 -9.61 30.74
CA SER A 445 -33.41 -9.56 29.28
C SER A 445 -32.60 -8.34 28.79
N ALA A 446 -31.65 -8.56 27.89
CA ALA A 446 -30.87 -7.48 27.28
C ALA A 446 -31.73 -6.59 26.35
N ALA A 447 -31.47 -5.28 26.32
CA ALA A 447 -32.11 -4.36 25.37
C ALA A 447 -31.66 -4.65 23.95
N LYS A 448 -32.61 -4.89 23.04
CA LYS A 448 -32.36 -5.02 21.61
C LYS A 448 -32.42 -3.65 20.94
N LEU A 449 -31.26 -3.14 20.52
CA LEU A 449 -31.15 -1.86 19.83
C LEU A 449 -31.21 -2.07 18.32
N LYS A 450 -31.78 -1.08 17.63
CA LYS A 450 -31.76 -0.93 16.17
C LYS A 450 -31.49 0.52 15.79
N PHE A 451 -30.92 0.73 14.60
CA PHE A 451 -30.80 2.07 14.05
C PHE A 451 -32.19 2.65 13.77
N LYS A 452 -32.37 3.93 14.07
CA LYS A 452 -33.65 4.60 13.87
C LYS A 452 -33.97 4.85 12.40
N THR A 453 -32.95 5.02 11.56
CA THR A 453 -33.04 5.41 10.15
C THR A 453 -31.69 5.17 9.47
N ASP A 454 -31.60 5.35 8.15
CA ASP A 454 -30.33 5.49 7.45
C ASP A 454 -30.06 6.93 7.03
N PHE A 455 -28.80 7.31 7.00
CA PHE A 455 -28.33 8.54 6.37
C PHE A 455 -28.43 8.40 4.84
N GLN A 456 -28.97 9.42 4.17
CA GLN A 456 -29.02 9.47 2.70
C GLN A 456 -28.03 10.48 2.14
N THR A 457 -28.15 11.76 2.51
CA THR A 457 -27.25 12.83 2.06
C THR A 457 -27.32 13.99 3.05
N MET A 458 -26.42 14.96 2.93
CA MET A 458 -26.52 16.22 3.67
C MET A 458 -26.00 17.40 2.87
N LYS A 459 -26.41 18.59 3.29
CA LYS A 459 -26.00 19.87 2.70
C LYS A 459 -25.56 20.82 3.79
N LEU A 460 -24.40 21.44 3.61
CA LEU A 460 -23.89 22.49 4.48
C LEU A 460 -24.15 23.84 3.83
N PHE A 461 -24.57 24.83 4.61
CA PHE A 461 -24.82 26.19 4.15
C PHE A 461 -24.05 27.21 4.98
N CYS A 462 -23.54 28.22 4.29
CA CYS A 462 -22.97 29.45 4.84
C CYS A 462 -23.88 30.60 4.39
N GLY A 463 -24.74 31.08 5.28
CA GLY A 463 -25.90 31.89 4.92
C GLY A 463 -26.87 31.10 4.06
N ASP A 464 -27.29 31.66 2.93
CA ASP A 464 -28.17 30.98 1.96
C ASP A 464 -27.41 30.19 0.90
N LYS A 465 -26.07 30.23 0.91
CA LYS A 465 -25.24 29.56 -0.09
C LYS A 465 -24.86 28.16 0.38
N GLU A 466 -25.21 27.16 -0.42
CA GLU A 466 -24.72 25.79 -0.26
C GLU A 466 -23.19 25.76 -0.44
N VAL A 467 -22.51 25.11 0.49
CA VAL A 467 -21.08 24.88 0.46
C VAL A 467 -20.85 23.51 -0.18
N GLU A 468 -20.24 23.51 -1.36
CA GLU A 468 -19.89 22.27 -2.07
C GLU A 468 -18.82 21.49 -1.28
N PRO A 469 -19.02 20.19 -0.99
CA PRO A 469 -18.01 19.38 -0.32
C PRO A 469 -16.84 19.04 -1.24
N ILE A 470 -15.65 18.87 -0.64
CA ILE A 470 -14.51 18.22 -1.30
C ILE A 470 -14.83 16.75 -1.55
N HIS A 471 -15.43 16.08 -0.56
CA HIS A 471 -15.79 14.69 -0.65
C HIS A 471 -17.10 14.43 0.07
N PRO A 472 -18.22 14.24 -0.64
CA PRO A 472 -19.44 13.71 -0.05
C PRO A 472 -19.36 12.18 0.02
N GLY A 473 -19.75 11.61 1.17
CA GLY A 473 -19.61 10.19 1.43
C GLY A 473 -20.79 9.61 2.19
N ARG A 474 -21.24 8.44 1.75
CA ARG A 474 -22.21 7.57 2.41
C ARG A 474 -21.61 6.18 2.53
N VAL A 475 -21.35 5.75 3.75
CA VAL A 475 -20.58 4.51 4.02
C VAL A 475 -21.41 3.54 4.87
N PRO A 476 -21.53 2.26 4.48
CA PRO A 476 -22.22 1.27 5.29
C PRO A 476 -21.48 1.01 6.59
N VAL A 477 -22.22 0.83 7.68
CA VAL A 477 -21.71 0.50 9.01
C VAL A 477 -22.56 -0.61 9.59
N THR A 478 -21.91 -1.70 9.98
CA THR A 478 -22.54 -2.80 10.71
C THR A 478 -22.06 -2.79 12.16
N VAL A 479 -23.00 -2.80 13.10
CA VAL A 479 -22.71 -2.88 14.53
C VAL A 479 -23.23 -4.20 15.05
N SER A 480 -22.30 -5.06 15.49
CA SER A 480 -22.61 -6.34 16.14
C SER A 480 -22.03 -6.32 17.55
N VAL A 481 -22.90 -6.11 18.55
CA VAL A 481 -22.56 -6.06 19.97
C VAL A 481 -23.51 -6.94 20.75
N GLN A 482 -22.96 -7.86 21.53
CA GLN A 482 -23.73 -8.74 22.40
C GLN A 482 -23.11 -8.77 23.80
N ASN A 483 -23.79 -8.17 24.77
CA ASN A 483 -23.46 -8.29 26.18
C ASN A 483 -24.73 -8.47 27.04
N ARG A 484 -24.57 -8.54 28.36
CA ARG A 484 -25.69 -8.78 29.30
C ARG A 484 -26.75 -7.67 29.27
N LEU A 485 -26.37 -6.44 28.93
CA LEU A 485 -27.24 -5.26 28.97
C LEU A 485 -27.85 -4.92 27.61
N VAL A 486 -27.10 -5.13 26.52
CA VAL A 486 -27.42 -4.68 25.17
C VAL A 486 -27.12 -5.77 24.15
N LYS A 487 -28.03 -5.92 23.19
CA LYS A 487 -27.84 -6.67 21.95
C LYS A 487 -28.13 -5.74 20.78
N MET A 488 -27.20 -5.67 19.83
CA MET A 488 -27.38 -4.95 18.58
C MET A 488 -26.71 -5.77 17.48
N ASP A 489 -27.47 -6.08 16.44
CA ASP A 489 -26.97 -6.69 15.22
C ASP A 489 -27.77 -6.05 14.10
N ASP A 490 -27.24 -4.93 13.61
CA ASP A 490 -27.93 -4.06 12.67
C ASP A 490 -26.92 -3.29 11.81
N SER A 491 -27.35 -2.92 10.62
CA SER A 491 -26.55 -2.19 9.64
C SER A 491 -27.25 -0.91 9.22
N THR A 492 -26.48 0.15 8.99
CA THR A 492 -27.00 1.42 8.49
C THR A 492 -25.98 2.09 7.58
N TYR A 493 -26.30 3.27 7.06
CA TYR A 493 -25.35 4.15 6.40
C TYR A 493 -25.04 5.36 7.28
N LYS A 494 -23.76 5.73 7.35
CA LYS A 494 -23.30 6.99 7.94
C LYS A 494 -22.86 7.98 6.86
N GLY A 495 -22.99 9.27 7.16
CA GLY A 495 -22.45 10.35 6.33
C GLY A 495 -21.01 10.67 6.73
N ILE A 496 -20.14 10.85 5.74
CA ILE A 496 -18.78 11.37 5.89
C ILE A 496 -18.57 12.44 4.83
N TYR A 497 -18.52 13.72 5.22
CA TYR A 497 -18.29 14.80 4.27
C TYR A 497 -17.06 15.58 4.66
N LEU A 498 -16.19 15.83 3.68
CA LEU A 498 -15.01 16.67 3.82
C LEU A 498 -15.21 17.97 3.08
N TYR A 499 -14.79 19.07 3.69
CA TYR A 499 -14.92 20.42 3.17
C TYR A 499 -13.59 21.18 3.29
N SER A 500 -13.50 22.30 2.56
CA SER A 500 -12.40 23.25 2.70
C SER A 500 -12.40 23.86 4.11
N PRO A 501 -11.23 24.27 4.66
CA PRO A 501 -11.12 25.01 5.91
C PRO A 501 -12.06 26.23 6.02
N ASP A 502 -12.41 26.84 4.89
CA ASP A 502 -13.25 28.04 4.86
C ASP A 502 -14.76 27.77 4.80
N ALA A 503 -15.16 26.50 4.88
CA ALA A 503 -16.57 26.10 4.81
C ALA A 503 -17.41 26.61 5.99
N VAL A 504 -16.79 26.81 7.15
CA VAL A 504 -17.42 27.30 8.37
C VAL A 504 -16.64 28.51 8.85
N LYS A 505 -17.25 29.70 8.80
CA LYS A 505 -16.60 30.95 9.20
C LYS A 505 -17.58 31.94 9.84
N PRO A 506 -17.10 32.84 10.73
CA PRO A 506 -17.96 33.84 11.39
C PRO A 506 -18.73 34.75 10.41
N GLY A 507 -18.16 35.03 9.23
CA GLY A 507 -18.78 35.87 8.21
C GLY A 507 -20.00 35.26 7.49
N CYS A 508 -20.41 34.04 7.83
CA CYS A 508 -21.57 33.38 7.21
C CYS A 508 -22.93 33.92 7.70
N GLY A 509 -22.97 34.66 8.80
CA GLY A 509 -24.21 34.98 9.51
C GLY A 509 -24.76 33.75 10.23
N GLN A 510 -25.30 32.78 9.49
CA GLN A 510 -25.71 31.48 10.00
C GLN A 510 -25.05 30.34 9.22
N VAL A 511 -24.47 29.38 9.95
CA VAL A 511 -24.05 28.10 9.39
C VAL A 511 -25.11 27.06 9.74
N LYS A 512 -25.66 26.37 8.75
CA LYS A 512 -26.67 25.32 8.97
C LYS A 512 -26.36 24.05 8.18
N LEU A 513 -26.74 22.93 8.75
CA LEU A 513 -26.64 21.60 8.16
C LEU A 513 -28.05 21.05 7.93
N GLU A 514 -28.33 20.58 6.72
CA GLU A 514 -29.56 19.87 6.38
C GLU A 514 -29.24 18.40 6.14
N ILE A 515 -29.86 17.50 6.91
CA ILE A 515 -29.60 16.05 6.86
C ILE A 515 -30.84 15.33 6.33
N TYR A 516 -30.67 14.57 5.26
CA TYR A 516 -31.72 13.79 4.62
C TYR A 516 -31.59 12.31 5.02
N SER A 517 -32.74 11.70 5.34
CA SER A 517 -32.82 10.31 5.79
C SER A 517 -33.53 9.44 4.76
N SER A 518 -33.25 8.13 4.78
CA SER A 518 -33.91 7.17 3.88
C SER A 518 -35.43 7.09 4.03
N LYS A 519 -36.01 7.61 5.11
CA LYS A 519 -37.46 7.68 5.32
C LYS A 519 -38.18 8.69 4.41
N GLY A 520 -37.44 9.58 3.75
CA GLY A 520 -38.00 10.71 2.99
C GLY A 520 -38.55 11.83 3.89
N GLY A 521 -39.13 12.87 3.27
CA GLY A 521 -39.68 14.05 3.95
C GLY A 521 -38.69 15.23 4.06
N ASP A 522 -39.05 16.20 4.90
CA ASP A 522 -38.23 17.40 5.13
C ASP A 522 -36.89 17.05 5.82
N PRO A 523 -35.79 17.75 5.50
CA PRO A 523 -34.50 17.48 6.12
C PRO A 523 -34.52 17.81 7.61
N THR A 524 -33.72 17.07 8.38
CA THR A 524 -33.38 17.49 9.74
C THR A 524 -32.40 18.66 9.66
N VAL A 525 -32.85 19.85 10.07
CA VAL A 525 -32.03 21.07 10.04
C VAL A 525 -31.33 21.29 11.38
N LYS A 526 -30.03 21.58 11.35
CA LYS A 526 -29.21 21.93 12.51
C LYS A 526 -28.41 23.20 12.23
N ALA A 527 -28.80 24.31 12.87
CA ALA A 527 -27.97 25.50 12.94
C ALA A 527 -26.80 25.28 13.91
N PHE A 528 -25.61 25.72 13.53
CA PHE A 528 -24.44 25.73 14.39
C PHE A 528 -24.48 27.00 15.23
N ASP A 529 -24.22 26.88 16.53
CA ASP A 529 -24.11 28.06 17.38
C ASP A 529 -22.82 28.82 17.10
N GLU A 530 -22.79 30.08 17.51
CA GLU A 530 -21.66 30.98 17.26
C GLU A 530 -20.35 30.44 17.84
N LYS A 531 -20.39 29.77 19.00
CA LYS A 531 -19.19 29.21 19.63
C LYS A 531 -18.63 28.07 18.80
N THR A 532 -19.47 27.15 18.31
CA THR A 532 -19.04 26.08 17.40
C THR A 532 -18.39 26.67 16.14
N VAL A 533 -19.01 27.69 15.53
CA VAL A 533 -18.44 28.34 14.32
C VAL A 533 -17.09 28.99 14.63
N GLN A 534 -16.96 29.69 15.75
CA GLN A 534 -15.71 30.33 16.16
C GLN A 534 -14.60 29.30 16.46
N HIS A 535 -14.92 28.20 17.15
CA HIS A 535 -13.94 27.15 17.46
C HIS A 535 -13.44 26.46 16.20
N VAL A 536 -14.34 25.98 15.34
CA VAL A 536 -13.97 25.35 14.07
C VAL A 536 -13.17 26.30 13.20
N TRP A 537 -13.55 27.59 13.15
CA TRP A 537 -12.79 28.59 12.41
C TRP A 537 -11.37 28.75 12.97
N ALA A 538 -11.22 28.90 14.29
CA ALA A 538 -9.92 29.07 14.96
C ALA A 538 -8.99 27.86 14.78
N ASP A 539 -9.53 26.64 14.70
CA ASP A 539 -8.75 25.41 14.45
C ASP A 539 -7.99 25.44 13.12
N PHE A 540 -8.28 26.37 12.20
CA PHE A 540 -7.53 26.53 10.95
C PHE A 540 -6.65 27.79 10.92
N ASP A 541 -6.45 28.49 12.03
CA ASP A 541 -5.61 29.68 12.10
C ASP A 541 -4.16 29.40 11.70
N ALA A 542 -3.56 28.32 12.21
CA ALA A 542 -2.19 27.95 11.85
C ALA A 542 -2.05 27.65 10.35
N PHE A 543 -3.04 26.95 9.78
CA PHE A 543 -3.10 26.69 8.35
C PHE A 543 -3.22 27.99 7.53
N ARG A 544 -4.13 28.91 7.90
CA ARG A 544 -4.28 30.20 7.19
C ARG A 544 -3.02 31.05 7.27
N ARG A 545 -2.31 31.06 8.41
CA ARG A 545 -1.00 31.72 8.53
C ARG A 545 0.02 31.10 7.58
N ALA A 546 0.12 29.77 7.54
CA ALA A 546 1.04 29.06 6.64
C ALA A 546 0.74 29.34 5.16
N GLN A 547 -0.54 29.38 4.78
CA GLN A 547 -0.97 29.70 3.43
C GLN A 547 -0.60 31.14 3.04
N ALA A 548 -0.80 32.11 3.93
CA ALA A 548 -0.43 33.51 3.69
C ALA A 548 1.08 33.66 3.44
N THR A 549 1.92 33.00 4.24
CA THR A 549 3.38 32.98 4.06
C THR A 549 3.77 32.35 2.72
N ALA A 550 3.14 31.24 2.33
CA ALA A 550 3.41 30.58 1.05
C ALA A 550 3.07 31.47 -0.16
N VAL A 551 1.95 32.19 -0.09
CA VAL A 551 1.56 33.16 -1.14
C VAL A 551 2.56 34.32 -1.23
N GLN A 552 2.99 34.86 -0.09
CA GLN A 552 4.01 35.92 -0.06
C GLN A 552 5.35 35.45 -0.65
N ALA A 553 5.82 34.26 -0.27
CA ALA A 553 7.04 33.68 -0.83
C ALA A 553 6.94 33.45 -2.35
N ALA A 554 5.81 32.93 -2.84
CA ALA A 554 5.57 32.73 -4.27
C ALA A 554 5.50 34.06 -5.04
N SER A 555 4.97 35.12 -4.42
CA SER A 555 4.93 36.46 -5.03
C SER A 555 6.30 37.14 -5.09
N ALA A 556 7.17 36.90 -4.10
CA ALA A 556 8.54 37.41 -4.07
C ALA A 556 9.51 36.63 -4.98
N ALA A 557 9.18 35.39 -5.33
CA ALA A 557 9.96 34.53 -6.22
C ALA A 557 9.64 34.70 -7.71
N LYS A 558 8.69 35.58 -8.09
CA LYS A 558 8.47 35.96 -9.49
C LYS A 558 9.53 37.00 -9.90
N PRO A 559 10.36 36.71 -10.93
CA PRO A 559 11.38 37.65 -11.41
C PRO A 559 10.79 38.91 -12.05
#